data_AF-A0A0F4V5Z6-F1
#
_entry.id   AF-A0A0F4V5Z6-F1
#
_cell.length_a   1.000
_cell.length_b   1.000
_cell.length_c   1.000
_cell.angle_alpha   90.00
_cell.angle_beta   90.00
_cell.angle_gamma   90.00
#
_symmetry.space_group_name_H-M   'P 1'
#
loop_
_entity.id
_entity.type
_entity.pdbx_description
1 polymer ?
#
loop_
_entity_poly.entity_id
_entity_poly.type
_entity_poly.pdbx_seq_one_letter_code
_entity_poly.pdbx_strand_id
1 'polypeptide(L)'
;MGTLESGSSAETYSSAATASGAAVAANLTSRYNDTRQSCGKASMPAFLCAGIMLRATVPSTQFSSWNPSPRSQTSGGVSFSYLRKDAKFASMVYLYKNGFVLAPVLARPTGTRQIEVLCSFPIDGATDQREDPGCGLYKPRPARSNRCQSQGITTGDQWLANFRTNNALCSFDVRDSMNNLGADSFYQTIRAHNLGNFMAGRHEYIELILATWPQNIPRELPIEAFFYISGGLPGAQHDQTDYFAKTGGAVVPIIKLTMPTATTDAVFTYIAADQVKR
;
A
#
# COMPACT_ATOMS: atom_id res chain seq x y z
N MET A 1 37.91 -37.05 42.56
CA MET A 1 36.79 -37.49 41.70
C MET A 1 35.56 -36.70 42.12
N GLY A 2 35.02 -35.74 41.39
CA GLY A 2 35.35 -35.16 40.10
C GLY A 2 34.70 -33.78 40.02
N THR A 3 35.32 -32.89 39.26
CA THR A 3 34.79 -31.60 38.82
C THR A 3 33.58 -31.80 37.90
N LEU A 4 32.51 -31.04 38.10
CA LEU A 4 31.44 -30.87 37.11
C LEU A 4 31.29 -29.38 36.83
N GLU A 5 31.93 -28.97 35.74
CA GLU A 5 31.58 -27.77 34.99
C GLU A 5 30.21 -28.01 34.34
N SER A 6 29.29 -27.06 34.46
CA SER A 6 28.10 -27.00 33.61
C SER A 6 28.13 -25.70 32.81
N GLY A 7 28.89 -25.73 31.71
CA GLY A 7 28.65 -24.85 30.58
C GLY A 7 27.67 -25.53 29.61
N SER A 8 26.61 -24.84 29.23
CA SER A 8 25.94 -25.01 27.92
C SER A 8 24.88 -23.91 27.83
N SER A 9 25.22 -22.82 27.15
CA SER A 9 24.87 -22.57 25.73
C SER A 9 23.57 -21.78 25.65
N ALA A 10 23.71 -20.47 25.84
CA ALA A 10 22.74 -19.52 25.35
C ALA A 10 22.66 -19.70 23.83
N GLU A 11 21.57 -20.28 23.35
CA GLU A 11 21.23 -20.30 21.95
C GLU A 11 21.18 -18.86 21.45
N THR A 12 22.13 -18.53 20.58
CA THR A 12 22.18 -17.27 19.88
C THR A 12 20.93 -17.17 19.02
N TYR A 13 19.97 -16.36 19.43
CA TYR A 13 18.86 -15.96 18.58
C TYR A 13 19.44 -15.30 17.32
N SER A 14 19.45 -16.03 16.21
CA SER A 14 19.83 -15.50 14.91
C SER A 14 18.87 -14.38 14.55
N SER A 15 19.35 -13.13 14.62
CA SER A 15 18.72 -11.97 14.00
C SER A 15 18.37 -12.33 12.56
N ALA A 16 17.08 -12.31 12.22
CA ALA A 16 16.66 -12.39 10.83
C ALA A 16 17.34 -11.24 10.09
N ALA A 17 18.25 -11.56 9.16
CA ALA A 17 18.98 -10.55 8.42
C ALA A 17 17.99 -9.64 7.68
N THR A 18 17.95 -8.36 8.05
CA THR A 18 17.20 -7.33 7.34
C THR A 18 17.67 -7.31 5.88
N ALA A 19 16.75 -7.44 4.93
CA ALA A 19 17.08 -7.36 3.51
C ALA A 19 17.78 -6.04 3.22
N SER A 20 18.88 -6.07 2.44
CA SER A 20 19.58 -4.84 2.08
C SER A 20 18.67 -3.91 1.27
N GLY A 21 18.90 -2.60 1.33
CA GLY A 21 18.09 -1.65 0.56
C GLY A 21 18.12 -1.91 -0.96
N ALA A 22 19.23 -2.43 -1.49
CA ALA A 22 19.31 -2.88 -2.88
C ALA A 22 18.41 -4.08 -3.17
N ALA A 23 18.32 -5.05 -2.24
CA ALA A 23 17.40 -6.19 -2.37
C ALA A 23 15.93 -5.73 -2.31
N VAL A 24 15.61 -4.75 -1.46
CA VAL A 24 14.27 -4.14 -1.41
C VAL A 24 13.94 -3.45 -2.74
N ALA A 25 14.83 -2.64 -3.30
CA ALA A 25 14.63 -2.00 -4.61
C ALA A 25 14.40 -3.03 -5.75
N ALA A 26 15.17 -4.12 -5.76
CA ALA A 26 15.01 -5.20 -6.73
C ALA A 26 13.66 -5.93 -6.55
N ASN A 27 13.24 -6.19 -5.31
CA ASN A 27 11.95 -6.81 -5.02
C ASN A 27 10.77 -5.91 -5.45
N LEU A 28 10.83 -4.61 -5.17
CA LEU A 28 9.84 -3.63 -5.63
C LEU A 28 9.75 -3.62 -7.16
N THR A 29 10.90 -3.63 -7.85
CA THR A 29 10.95 -3.71 -9.32
C THR A 29 10.32 -5.00 -9.85
N SER A 30 10.60 -6.15 -9.22
CA SER A 30 10.00 -7.42 -9.59
C SER A 30 8.47 -7.40 -9.42
N ARG A 31 7.96 -6.94 -8.27
CA ARG A 31 6.52 -6.85 -8.02
C ARG A 31 5.80 -5.83 -8.89
N TYR A 32 6.45 -4.72 -9.24
CA TYR A 32 5.90 -3.75 -10.17
C TYR A 32 5.68 -4.35 -11.56
N ASN A 33 6.64 -5.14 -12.05
CA ASN A 33 6.57 -5.77 -13.38
C ASN A 33 5.63 -6.98 -13.45
N ASP A 34 5.20 -7.49 -12.31
CA ASP A 34 4.38 -8.69 -12.21
C ASP A 34 2.88 -8.38 -12.36
N THR A 35 2.35 -8.63 -13.55
CA THR A 35 0.96 -8.29 -13.91
C THR A 35 -0.02 -9.45 -13.72
N ARG A 36 0.35 -10.50 -12.95
CA ARG A 36 -0.56 -11.62 -12.65
C ARG A 36 -1.90 -11.13 -12.10
N GLN A 37 -2.98 -11.85 -12.43
CA GLN A 37 -4.32 -11.48 -11.97
C GLN A 37 -4.59 -11.92 -10.52
N SER A 38 -3.90 -12.96 -10.05
CA SER A 38 -4.04 -13.51 -8.70
C SER A 38 -2.71 -14.07 -8.19
N CYS A 39 -2.62 -14.33 -6.89
CA CYS A 39 -1.46 -14.98 -6.28
C CYS A 39 -1.57 -16.51 -6.28
N GLY A 40 -2.18 -17.09 -7.32
CA GLY A 40 -2.27 -18.53 -7.55
C GLY A 40 -3.65 -19.15 -7.29
N LYS A 41 -4.60 -18.41 -6.71
CA LYS A 41 -5.99 -18.84 -6.49
C LYS A 41 -6.97 -17.69 -6.72
N ALA A 42 -8.20 -18.01 -7.10
CA ALA A 42 -9.27 -17.01 -7.28
C ALA A 42 -9.60 -16.24 -5.97
N SER A 43 -9.32 -16.85 -4.81
CA SER A 43 -9.43 -16.23 -3.50
C SER A 43 -8.22 -15.39 -3.08
N MET A 44 -7.22 -15.22 -3.95
CA MET A 44 -5.99 -14.51 -3.63
C MET A 44 -5.76 -13.36 -4.62
N PRO A 45 -6.35 -12.17 -4.38
CA PRO A 45 -6.11 -10.99 -5.19
C PRO A 45 -4.62 -10.66 -5.38
N ALA A 46 -4.27 -10.11 -6.56
CA ALA A 46 -2.88 -9.86 -6.90
C ALA A 46 -2.13 -8.93 -5.92
N PHE A 47 -2.80 -8.00 -5.24
CA PHE A 47 -2.16 -7.13 -4.22
C PHE A 47 -1.54 -7.92 -3.06
N LEU A 48 -1.90 -9.19 -2.88
CA LEU A 48 -1.33 -10.04 -1.84
C LEU A 48 0.12 -10.46 -2.13
N CYS A 49 0.60 -10.31 -3.37
CA CYS A 49 1.96 -10.71 -3.77
C CYS A 49 2.62 -9.83 -4.86
N ALA A 50 1.87 -8.98 -5.56
CA ALA A 50 2.34 -8.18 -6.68
C ALA A 50 1.87 -6.72 -6.59
N GLY A 51 2.54 -5.85 -7.33
CA GLY A 51 2.39 -4.40 -7.24
C GLY A 51 2.90 -3.79 -5.93
N ILE A 52 2.78 -2.47 -5.84
CA ILE A 52 3.34 -1.66 -4.76
C ILE A 52 2.22 -0.90 -4.05
N MET A 53 2.07 -1.13 -2.74
CA MET A 53 1.14 -0.40 -1.88
C MET A 53 1.86 0.80 -1.26
N LEU A 54 1.55 1.99 -1.76
CA LEU A 54 2.19 3.26 -1.42
C LEU A 54 1.24 4.09 -0.55
N ARG A 55 1.71 4.57 0.60
CA ARG A 55 1.01 5.62 1.32
C ARG A 55 1.87 6.86 1.37
N ALA A 56 1.43 7.89 0.65
CA ALA A 56 2.07 9.20 0.72
C ALA A 56 1.67 9.89 2.03
N THR A 57 2.62 10.56 2.68
CA THR A 57 2.44 11.16 4.00
C THR A 57 3.10 12.54 4.07
N VAL A 58 2.85 13.23 5.18
CA VAL A 58 3.58 14.46 5.54
C VAL A 58 4.36 14.16 6.82
N PRO A 59 5.70 14.31 6.81
CA PRO A 59 6.52 14.13 8.00
C PRO A 59 6.15 15.17 9.06
N SER A 60 6.17 14.78 10.33
CA SER A 60 5.76 15.63 11.44
C SER A 60 6.51 15.25 12.71
N THR A 61 6.75 16.24 13.58
CA THR A 61 7.24 16.00 14.93
C THR A 61 6.12 15.66 15.93
N GLN A 62 4.86 15.85 15.54
CA GLN A 62 3.69 15.62 16.40
C GLN A 62 3.12 14.20 16.28
N PHE A 63 3.41 13.52 15.18
CA PHE A 63 2.95 12.16 14.91
C PHE A 63 3.91 11.47 13.95
N SER A 64 3.99 10.14 14.00
CA SER A 64 4.77 9.36 13.03
C SER A 64 3.98 9.12 11.75
N SER A 65 4.66 9.12 10.59
CA SER A 65 4.02 8.98 9.27
C SER A 65 3.18 7.70 9.10
N TRP A 66 3.50 6.62 9.82
CA TRP A 66 2.76 5.35 9.78
C TRP A 66 1.57 5.28 10.75
N ASN A 67 1.34 6.32 11.55
CA ASN A 67 0.17 6.37 12.42
C ASN A 67 -1.09 6.72 11.60
N PRO A 68 -2.21 5.98 11.79
CA PRO A 68 -3.46 6.34 11.15
C PRO A 68 -3.94 7.74 11.58
N SER A 69 -4.47 8.53 10.64
CA SER A 69 -5.01 9.85 10.95
C SER A 69 -6.22 9.75 11.90
N PRO A 70 -6.65 10.82 12.59
CA PRO A 70 -7.86 10.79 13.41
C PRO A 70 -9.08 10.27 12.63
N ARG A 71 -9.24 10.67 11.36
CA ARG A 71 -10.30 10.14 10.49
C ARG A 71 -10.15 8.64 10.22
N SER A 72 -8.93 8.15 10.02
CA SER A 72 -8.68 6.72 9.79
C SER A 72 -8.95 5.88 11.05
N GLN A 73 -8.67 6.44 12.24
CA GLN A 73 -9.00 5.82 13.52
C GLN A 73 -10.50 5.70 13.72
N THR A 74 -11.28 6.71 13.34
CA THR A 74 -12.74 6.68 13.47
C THR A 74 -13.42 5.87 12.37
N SER A 75 -12.95 5.93 11.12
CA SER A 75 -13.51 5.13 10.02
C SER A 75 -13.20 3.65 10.13
N GLY A 76 -12.02 3.29 10.63
CA GLY A 76 -11.49 1.94 10.50
C GLY A 76 -10.85 1.65 9.14
N GLY A 77 -10.63 2.67 8.30
CA GLY A 77 -9.96 2.54 6.99
C GLY A 77 -8.81 3.52 6.77
N VAL A 78 -7.76 3.03 6.11
CA VAL A 78 -6.52 3.75 5.79
C VAL A 78 -6.26 3.68 4.28
N SER A 79 -6.22 4.84 3.63
CA SER A 79 -5.99 4.95 2.17
C SER A 79 -4.53 4.69 1.76
N PHE A 80 -4.36 3.94 0.68
CA PHE A 80 -3.11 3.65 -0.03
C PHE A 80 -3.31 3.79 -1.53
N SER A 81 -2.30 4.25 -2.26
CA SER A 81 -2.23 4.12 -3.72
C SER A 81 -1.64 2.77 -4.10
N TYR A 82 -2.12 2.17 -5.19
CA TYR A 82 -1.55 0.95 -5.76
C TYR A 82 -0.86 1.23 -7.10
N LEU A 83 0.39 0.80 -7.24
CA LEU A 83 1.19 1.00 -8.45
C LEU A 83 1.64 -0.34 -9.04
N ARG A 84 1.39 -0.54 -10.34
CA ARG A 84 1.84 -1.70 -11.11
C ARG A 84 2.11 -1.33 -12.57
N LYS A 85 2.82 -2.15 -13.31
CA LYS A 85 3.17 -1.88 -14.72
C LYS A 85 1.95 -1.64 -15.62
N ASP A 86 0.86 -2.33 -15.35
CA ASP A 86 -0.43 -2.21 -16.04
C ASP A 86 -1.47 -1.42 -15.22
N ALA A 87 -1.03 -0.65 -14.22
CA ALA A 87 -1.85 0.24 -13.40
C ALA A 87 -0.99 1.44 -12.96
N LYS A 88 -0.58 2.24 -13.94
CA LYS A 88 0.34 3.37 -13.76
C LYS A 88 -0.44 4.60 -13.32
N PHE A 89 0.20 5.47 -12.55
CA PHE A 89 -0.25 6.84 -12.32
C PHE A 89 0.95 7.78 -12.21
N ALA A 90 0.78 9.04 -12.62
CA ALA A 90 1.87 10.02 -12.74
C ALA A 90 2.05 10.91 -11.49
N SER A 91 1.04 11.00 -10.62
CA SER A 91 1.06 11.91 -9.48
C SER A 91 0.47 11.30 -8.21
N MET A 92 1.14 11.54 -7.07
CA MET A 92 0.67 11.10 -5.76
C MET A 92 -0.49 11.99 -5.28
N VAL A 93 -1.33 11.41 -4.41
CA VAL A 93 -2.35 12.13 -3.65
C VAL A 93 -1.81 13.41 -3.01
N TYR A 94 -2.57 14.50 -3.13
CA TYR A 94 -2.20 15.83 -2.65
C TYR A 94 -0.81 16.36 -3.08
N LEU A 95 -0.23 15.79 -4.16
CA LEU A 95 1.12 16.09 -4.63
C LEU A 95 2.23 15.85 -3.59
N TYR A 96 1.94 15.02 -2.57
CA TYR A 96 2.93 14.59 -1.60
C TYR A 96 4.13 13.93 -2.29
N LYS A 97 5.31 14.10 -1.68
CA LYS A 97 6.59 13.74 -2.31
C LYS A 97 7.31 12.58 -1.61
N ASN A 98 6.79 12.09 -0.49
CA ASN A 98 7.35 10.99 0.27
C ASN A 98 6.25 10.19 0.97
N GLY A 99 6.66 9.06 1.55
CA GLY A 99 5.80 8.21 2.34
C GLY A 99 6.45 6.87 2.59
N PHE A 100 5.63 5.84 2.74
CA PHE A 100 6.11 4.48 2.99
C PHE A 100 5.40 3.43 2.13
N VAL A 101 6.06 2.28 2.03
CA VAL A 101 5.60 1.10 1.31
C VAL A 101 5.32 -0.01 2.32
N LEU A 102 4.16 -0.65 2.19
CA LEU A 102 3.89 -1.90 2.91
C LEU A 102 4.25 -3.10 2.05
N ALA A 103 4.95 -4.05 2.66
CA ALA A 103 5.13 -5.38 2.09
C ALA A 103 3.77 -6.03 1.86
N PRO A 104 3.61 -6.79 0.77
CA PRO A 104 2.35 -7.45 0.46
C PRO A 104 2.13 -8.58 1.46
N VAL A 105 0.87 -8.91 1.73
CA VAL A 105 0.48 -9.80 2.84
C VAL A 105 1.19 -11.16 2.81
N LEU A 106 1.46 -11.73 1.62
CA LEU A 106 2.13 -13.02 1.48
C LEU A 106 3.67 -12.96 1.56
N ALA A 107 4.25 -11.76 1.55
CA ALA A 107 5.69 -11.54 1.70
C ALA A 107 6.04 -10.62 2.87
N ARG A 108 5.09 -10.38 3.78
CA ARG A 108 5.32 -9.56 4.97
C ARG A 108 6.42 -10.18 5.84
N PRO A 109 7.20 -9.38 6.60
CA PRO A 109 8.10 -9.91 7.60
C PRO A 109 7.37 -10.79 8.63
N THR A 110 8.07 -11.80 9.15
CA THR A 110 7.53 -12.64 10.23
C THR A 110 7.26 -11.78 11.47
N GLY A 111 6.12 -11.99 12.12
CA GLY A 111 5.72 -11.25 13.32
C GLY A 111 5.04 -9.90 13.06
N THR A 112 4.98 -9.40 11.83
CA THR A 112 4.20 -8.21 11.51
C THR A 112 2.74 -8.56 11.23
N ARG A 113 1.85 -7.58 11.38
CA ARG A 113 0.41 -7.70 11.16
C ARG A 113 0.08 -8.06 9.71
N GLN A 114 -0.99 -8.83 9.56
CA GLN A 114 -1.71 -8.97 8.29
C GLN A 114 -2.77 -7.88 8.24
N ILE A 115 -2.49 -6.83 7.47
CA ILE A 115 -3.43 -5.72 7.30
C ILE A 115 -4.35 -6.06 6.12
N GLU A 116 -5.64 -6.17 6.38
CA GLU A 116 -6.64 -6.51 5.36
C GLU A 116 -6.84 -5.35 4.38
N VAL A 117 -7.03 -5.66 3.10
CA VAL A 117 -7.50 -4.71 2.08
C VAL A 117 -9.02 -4.86 1.97
N LEU A 118 -9.76 -3.80 2.27
CA LEU A 118 -11.21 -3.80 2.44
C LEU A 118 -11.99 -3.49 1.17
N CYS A 119 -11.42 -2.65 0.31
CA CYS A 119 -11.96 -2.33 -1.00
C CYS A 119 -10.91 -1.67 -1.88
N SER A 120 -11.22 -1.60 -3.18
CA SER A 120 -10.39 -0.93 -4.18
C SER A 120 -11.23 -0.04 -5.10
N PHE A 121 -10.71 1.14 -5.41
CA PHE A 121 -11.27 2.09 -6.36
C PHE A 121 -10.34 2.25 -7.56
N PRO A 122 -10.87 2.29 -8.80
CA PRO A 122 -10.05 2.52 -9.99
C PRO A 122 -9.35 3.88 -10.05
N ILE A 123 -9.85 4.87 -9.31
CA ILE A 123 -9.29 6.21 -9.14
C ILE A 123 -9.51 6.66 -7.67
N ASP A 124 -9.12 7.88 -7.31
CA ASP A 124 -9.47 8.48 -6.01
C ASP A 124 -10.97 8.34 -5.71
N GLY A 125 -11.28 7.65 -4.63
CA GLY A 125 -12.63 7.34 -4.19
C GLY A 125 -13.28 8.45 -3.39
N ALA A 126 -12.58 9.50 -2.96
CA ALA A 126 -13.06 10.45 -1.94
C ALA A 126 -13.47 9.75 -0.63
N THR A 127 -12.58 8.89 -0.14
CA THR A 127 -12.85 7.90 0.91
C THR A 127 -13.08 8.50 2.30
N ASP A 128 -12.65 9.74 2.51
CA ASP A 128 -12.95 10.53 3.71
C ASP A 128 -14.43 10.94 3.80
N GLN A 129 -15.14 11.03 2.67
CA GLN A 129 -16.54 11.43 2.54
C GLN A 129 -17.52 10.25 2.40
N ARG A 130 -17.02 9.02 2.54
CA ARG A 130 -17.81 7.80 2.44
C ARG A 130 -18.22 7.26 3.79
N GLU A 131 -19.26 6.43 3.78
CA GLU A 131 -19.58 5.58 4.91
C GLU A 131 -18.40 4.68 5.28
N ASP A 132 -18.24 4.49 6.58
CA ASP A 132 -17.14 3.74 7.16
C ASP A 132 -17.12 2.29 6.64
N PRO A 133 -15.94 1.72 6.36
CA PRO A 133 -14.60 2.27 6.64
C PRO A 133 -14.03 3.18 5.54
N GLY A 134 -14.87 3.73 4.67
CA GLY A 134 -14.45 4.46 3.47
C GLY A 134 -14.75 3.70 2.17
N CYS A 135 -15.38 2.52 2.28
CA CYS A 135 -15.76 1.67 1.14
C CYS A 135 -17.24 1.79 0.75
N GLY A 136 -18.05 2.42 1.61
CA GLY A 136 -19.51 2.49 1.43
C GLY A 136 -19.97 3.66 0.58
N LEU A 137 -21.20 4.09 0.83
CA LEU A 137 -21.88 5.15 0.09
C LEU A 137 -21.10 6.47 0.14
N TYR A 138 -21.00 7.15 -1.00
CA TYR A 138 -20.54 8.52 -1.07
C TYR A 138 -21.71 9.46 -0.75
N LYS A 139 -21.63 10.19 0.38
CA LYS A 139 -22.77 10.97 0.92
C LYS A 139 -23.42 11.92 -0.11
N PRO A 140 -22.67 12.64 -0.96
CA PRO A 140 -23.28 13.53 -1.95
C PRO A 140 -23.98 12.82 -3.12
N ARG A 141 -23.71 11.53 -3.37
CA ARG A 141 -24.29 10.75 -4.49
C ARG A 141 -24.55 9.28 -4.12
N PRO A 142 -25.44 8.99 -3.16
CA PRO A 142 -25.53 7.66 -2.54
C PRO A 142 -26.02 6.56 -3.49
N ALA A 143 -27.03 6.84 -4.33
CA ALA A 143 -27.75 5.78 -5.07
C ALA A 143 -26.91 4.92 -6.04
N ARG A 144 -25.67 5.33 -6.37
CA ARG A 144 -24.80 4.67 -7.37
C ARG A 144 -23.33 4.55 -6.95
N SER A 145 -23.06 4.75 -5.67
CA SER A 145 -21.70 4.86 -5.13
C SER A 145 -21.38 3.87 -4.00
N ASN A 146 -22.30 2.95 -3.68
CA ASN A 146 -22.04 1.88 -2.73
C ASN A 146 -20.95 0.93 -3.27
N ARG A 147 -20.65 -0.17 -2.57
CA ARG A 147 -19.85 -1.27 -3.12
C ARG A 147 -20.41 -1.71 -4.48
N CYS A 148 -19.54 -1.95 -5.45
CA CYS A 148 -19.93 -2.24 -6.83
C CYS A 148 -20.81 -3.48 -6.91
N GLN A 149 -20.41 -4.55 -6.22
CA GLN A 149 -21.10 -5.84 -6.26
C GLN A 149 -22.53 -5.76 -5.70
N SER A 150 -22.81 -4.89 -4.71
CA SER A 150 -24.16 -4.72 -4.16
C SER A 150 -25.13 -4.00 -5.12
N GLN A 151 -24.61 -3.49 -6.23
CA GLN A 151 -25.37 -2.77 -7.25
C GLN A 151 -25.33 -3.50 -8.61
N GLY A 152 -24.84 -4.75 -8.64
CA GLY A 152 -24.69 -5.54 -9.86
C GLY A 152 -23.54 -5.09 -10.77
N ILE A 153 -22.66 -4.19 -10.30
CA ILE A 153 -21.45 -3.79 -11.01
C ILE A 153 -20.34 -4.75 -10.61
N THR A 154 -19.94 -5.61 -11.55
CA THR A 154 -18.91 -6.63 -11.34
C THR A 154 -17.77 -6.52 -12.34
N THR A 155 -17.91 -5.73 -13.41
CA THR A 155 -16.86 -5.57 -14.43
C THR A 155 -16.34 -4.15 -14.53
N GLY A 156 -15.13 -4.01 -15.07
CA GLY A 156 -14.54 -2.69 -15.35
C GLY A 156 -15.33 -1.86 -16.35
N ASP A 157 -16.01 -2.48 -17.34
CA ASP A 157 -16.87 -1.74 -18.29
C ASP A 157 -18.10 -1.18 -17.58
N GLN A 158 -18.75 -1.99 -16.73
CA GLN A 158 -19.91 -1.57 -15.96
C GLN A 158 -19.53 -0.42 -15.01
N TRP A 159 -18.36 -0.51 -14.38
CA TRP A 159 -17.84 0.56 -13.55
C TRP A 159 -17.64 1.85 -14.36
N LEU A 160 -16.98 1.76 -15.53
CA LEU A 160 -16.71 2.92 -16.36
C LEU A 160 -17.98 3.54 -16.94
N ALA A 161 -18.97 2.72 -17.30
CA ALA A 161 -20.29 3.18 -17.71
C ALA A 161 -21.00 3.93 -16.56
N ASN A 162 -20.99 3.37 -15.34
CA ASN A 162 -21.54 4.05 -14.17
C ASN A 162 -20.85 5.40 -13.91
N PHE A 163 -19.53 5.44 -14.00
CA PHE A 163 -18.76 6.66 -13.82
C PHE A 163 -19.10 7.71 -14.89
N ARG A 164 -19.11 7.35 -16.18
CA ARG A 164 -19.37 8.31 -17.26
C ARG A 164 -20.81 8.82 -17.30
N THR A 165 -21.79 7.95 -17.04
CA THR A 165 -23.21 8.32 -17.11
C THR A 165 -23.68 9.02 -15.84
N ASN A 166 -23.20 8.59 -14.68
CA ASN A 166 -23.77 9.00 -13.39
C ASN A 166 -22.82 9.87 -12.57
N ASN A 167 -21.56 9.98 -13.00
CA ASN A 167 -20.47 10.57 -12.22
C ASN A 167 -20.49 10.02 -10.78
N ALA A 168 -20.54 8.70 -10.69
CA ALA A 168 -20.64 7.95 -9.45
C ALA A 168 -19.53 6.88 -9.41
N LEU A 169 -18.87 6.80 -8.26
CA LEU A 169 -17.75 5.91 -8.00
C LEU A 169 -18.20 4.84 -7.00
N CYS A 170 -18.22 3.58 -7.40
CA CYS A 170 -18.39 2.44 -6.51
C CYS A 170 -17.03 1.81 -6.16
N SER A 171 -16.94 1.15 -5.01
CA SER A 171 -15.75 0.42 -4.57
C SER A 171 -15.88 -1.07 -4.89
N PHE A 172 -14.85 -1.71 -5.44
CA PHE A 172 -14.85 -3.17 -5.52
C PHE A 172 -14.55 -3.74 -4.14
N ASP A 173 -15.42 -4.61 -3.64
CA ASP A 173 -15.14 -5.41 -2.45
C ASP A 173 -14.07 -6.46 -2.75
N VAL A 174 -13.03 -6.50 -1.93
CA VAL A 174 -11.88 -7.41 -2.07
C VAL A 174 -11.52 -8.09 -0.75
N ARG A 175 -12.42 -8.01 0.25
CA ARG A 175 -12.26 -8.67 1.55
C ARG A 175 -12.23 -10.18 1.39
N ASP A 176 -11.70 -10.86 2.40
CA ASP A 176 -11.64 -12.33 2.43
C ASP A 176 -13.04 -12.97 2.28
N SER A 177 -14.10 -12.28 2.70
CA SER A 177 -15.49 -12.73 2.52
C SER A 177 -15.92 -12.86 1.06
N MET A 178 -15.22 -12.22 0.12
CA MET A 178 -15.46 -12.38 -1.32
C MET A 178 -14.98 -13.75 -1.83
N ASN A 179 -14.10 -14.43 -1.08
CA ASN A 179 -13.56 -15.74 -1.42
C ASN A 179 -13.13 -15.79 -2.91
N ASN A 180 -13.61 -16.74 -3.70
CA ASN A 180 -13.25 -16.92 -5.11
C ASN A 180 -13.57 -15.71 -6.02
N LEU A 181 -14.32 -14.72 -5.56
CA LEU A 181 -14.58 -13.48 -6.30
C LEU A 181 -13.55 -12.38 -6.01
N GLY A 182 -12.70 -12.55 -5.00
CA GLY A 182 -11.76 -11.52 -4.57
C GLY A 182 -10.76 -11.14 -5.65
N ALA A 183 -10.12 -12.13 -6.29
CA ALA A 183 -9.12 -11.85 -7.32
C ALA A 183 -9.71 -11.18 -8.55
N ASP A 184 -10.88 -11.64 -9.02
CA ASP A 184 -11.58 -10.98 -10.12
C ASP A 184 -11.99 -9.56 -9.73
N SER A 185 -12.60 -9.36 -8.56
CA SER A 185 -13.02 -8.02 -8.09
C SER A 185 -11.87 -7.01 -8.09
N PHE A 186 -10.67 -7.41 -7.63
CA PHE A 186 -9.49 -6.55 -7.71
C PHE A 186 -9.00 -6.36 -9.15
N TYR A 187 -8.97 -7.42 -9.96
CA TYR A 187 -8.61 -7.31 -11.37
C TYR A 187 -9.52 -6.32 -12.13
N GLN A 188 -10.81 -6.30 -11.83
CA GLN A 188 -11.77 -5.38 -12.45
C GLN A 188 -11.51 -3.93 -12.05
N THR A 189 -10.87 -3.68 -10.90
CA THR A 189 -10.36 -2.35 -10.53
C THR A 189 -9.28 -1.88 -11.51
N ILE A 190 -8.28 -2.73 -11.77
CA ILE A 190 -7.19 -2.44 -12.71
C ILE A 190 -7.75 -2.28 -14.14
N ARG A 191 -8.70 -3.14 -14.52
CA ARG A 191 -9.36 -3.06 -15.82
C ARG A 191 -10.11 -1.75 -16.01
N ALA A 192 -10.92 -1.32 -15.03
CA ALA A 192 -11.62 -0.04 -15.06
C ALA A 192 -10.64 1.14 -15.16
N HIS A 193 -9.53 1.08 -14.41
CA HIS A 193 -8.48 2.09 -14.44
C HIS A 193 -7.89 2.26 -15.85
N ASN A 194 -7.57 1.15 -16.50
CA ASN A 194 -7.02 1.14 -17.86
C ASN A 194 -8.05 1.55 -18.93
N LEU A 195 -9.30 1.06 -18.84
CA LEU A 195 -10.36 1.44 -19.78
C LEU A 195 -10.69 2.94 -19.71
N GLY A 196 -10.54 3.54 -18.54
CA GLY A 196 -10.68 4.97 -18.32
C GLY A 196 -9.50 5.81 -18.79
N ASN A 197 -8.36 5.17 -19.12
CA ASN A 197 -7.07 5.83 -19.34
C ASN A 197 -6.69 6.78 -18.19
N PHE A 198 -7.00 6.36 -16.96
CA PHE A 198 -6.68 7.13 -15.76
C PHE A 198 -5.20 6.90 -15.44
N MET A 199 -4.36 7.90 -15.65
CA MET A 199 -2.93 7.80 -15.35
C MET A 199 -2.34 9.18 -15.04
N ALA A 200 -2.68 10.20 -15.84
CA ALA A 200 -2.01 11.49 -15.80
C ALA A 200 -2.69 12.51 -14.89
N GLY A 201 -3.97 12.31 -14.56
CA GLY A 201 -4.76 13.23 -13.75
C GLY A 201 -4.40 13.20 -12.26
N ARG A 202 -4.71 14.30 -11.57
CA ARG A 202 -4.40 14.49 -10.14
C ARG A 202 -5.03 13.44 -9.21
N HIS A 203 -6.13 12.84 -9.65
CA HIS A 203 -6.94 11.88 -8.89
C HIS A 203 -6.94 10.49 -9.55
N GLU A 204 -6.07 10.28 -10.54
CA GLU A 204 -6.07 9.08 -11.39
C GLU A 204 -5.09 8.01 -10.88
N TYR A 205 -5.13 7.73 -9.58
CA TYR A 205 -4.41 6.62 -8.96
C TYR A 205 -5.41 5.60 -8.42
N ILE A 206 -5.12 4.30 -8.55
CA ILE A 206 -5.91 3.27 -7.86
C ILE A 206 -5.79 3.49 -6.37
N GLU A 207 -6.93 3.62 -5.69
CA GLU A 207 -6.99 3.77 -4.24
C GLU A 207 -7.44 2.47 -3.58
N LEU A 208 -6.65 1.97 -2.64
CA LEU A 208 -6.99 0.87 -1.75
C LEU A 208 -7.35 1.42 -0.38
N ILE A 209 -8.35 0.81 0.26
CA ILE A 209 -8.64 1.06 1.67
C ILE A 209 -8.24 -0.16 2.47
N LEU A 210 -7.25 0.01 3.33
CA LEU A 210 -6.76 -1.02 4.24
C LEU A 210 -7.43 -0.86 5.60
N ALA A 211 -7.57 -1.95 6.34
CA ALA A 211 -8.04 -1.91 7.71
C ALA A 211 -7.11 -1.07 8.59
N THR A 212 -7.69 -0.21 9.43
CA THR A 212 -6.93 0.59 10.39
C THR A 212 -6.23 -0.28 11.43
N TRP A 213 -5.08 0.21 11.91
CA TRP A 213 -4.29 -0.41 12.97
C TRP A 213 -4.12 0.55 14.17
N PRO A 214 -3.68 0.03 15.35
CA PRO A 214 -3.39 0.87 16.51
C PRO A 214 -2.34 1.96 16.25
N GLN A 215 -2.34 3.01 17.07
CA GLN A 215 -1.28 4.02 17.07
C GLN A 215 0.04 3.45 17.61
N ASN A 216 1.17 3.98 17.15
CA ASN A 216 2.48 3.82 17.79
C ASN A 216 2.99 2.37 17.90
N ILE A 217 2.70 1.54 16.89
CA ILE A 217 3.16 0.13 16.81
C ILE A 217 4.11 -0.13 15.62
N PRO A 218 5.17 0.69 15.39
CA PRO A 218 6.00 0.58 14.19
C PRO A 218 6.56 -0.82 13.94
N ARG A 219 6.96 -1.55 15.00
CA ARG A 219 7.51 -2.91 14.91
C ARG A 219 6.51 -3.96 14.42
N GLU A 220 5.22 -3.67 14.51
CA GLU A 220 4.16 -4.59 14.08
C GLU A 220 3.71 -4.32 12.65
N LEU A 221 4.14 -3.21 12.03
CA LEU A 221 3.74 -2.86 10.67
C LEU A 221 4.70 -3.47 9.65
N PRO A 222 4.18 -4.01 8.53
CA PRO A 222 5.02 -4.58 7.48
C PRO A 222 5.62 -3.48 6.58
N ILE A 223 6.22 -2.44 7.16
CA ILE A 223 6.88 -1.37 6.40
C ILE A 223 8.19 -1.92 5.85
N GLU A 224 8.32 -1.95 4.52
CA GLU A 224 9.52 -2.47 3.84
C GLU A 224 10.42 -1.39 3.26
N ALA A 225 9.88 -0.19 3.05
CA ALA A 225 10.62 0.96 2.57
C ALA A 225 9.95 2.28 2.97
N PHE A 226 10.76 3.29 3.23
CA PHE A 226 10.34 4.68 3.02
C PHE A 226 10.63 5.04 1.57
N PHE A 227 9.78 5.85 0.94
CA PHE A 227 10.02 6.28 -0.43
C PHE A 227 9.99 7.79 -0.54
N TYR A 228 10.65 8.29 -1.58
CA TYR A 228 10.48 9.66 -2.04
C TYR A 228 10.47 9.73 -3.57
N ILE A 229 9.79 10.75 -4.09
CA ILE A 229 9.90 11.22 -5.48
C ILE A 229 10.62 12.57 -5.49
N SER A 230 10.88 13.16 -6.65
CA SER A 230 11.61 14.43 -6.77
C SER A 230 11.13 15.50 -5.76
N GLY A 231 12.06 16.02 -4.95
CA GLY A 231 11.80 16.99 -3.88
C GLY A 231 11.42 16.41 -2.50
N GLY A 232 11.23 15.10 -2.37
CA GLY A 232 10.73 14.48 -1.13
C GLY A 232 11.78 13.85 -0.21
N LEU A 233 13.07 13.86 -0.58
CA LEU A 233 14.12 13.17 0.19
C LEU A 233 14.18 13.59 1.67
N PRO A 234 14.08 14.90 2.04
CA PRO A 234 14.11 15.30 3.45
C PRO A 234 13.00 14.65 4.28
N GLY A 235 11.80 14.46 3.71
CA GLY A 235 10.69 13.81 4.38
C GLY A 235 10.93 12.32 4.61
N ALA A 236 11.47 11.61 3.62
CA ALA A 236 11.83 10.20 3.79
C ALA A 236 12.98 10.00 4.80
N GLN A 237 13.95 10.92 4.87
CA GLN A 237 15.02 10.91 5.86
C GLN A 237 14.50 11.17 7.28
N HIS A 238 13.54 12.07 7.42
CA HIS A 238 12.81 12.27 8.68
C HIS A 238 12.13 10.97 9.12
N ASP A 239 11.35 10.35 8.23
CA ASP A 239 10.60 9.13 8.55
C ASP A 239 11.51 7.96 8.90
N GLN A 240 12.65 7.79 8.21
CA GLN A 240 13.66 6.78 8.56
C GLN A 240 14.27 7.04 9.95
N THR A 241 14.54 8.31 10.28
CA THR A 241 15.09 8.68 11.59
C THR A 241 14.09 8.43 12.72
N ASP A 242 12.84 8.84 12.53
CA ASP A 242 11.77 8.62 13.51
C ASP A 242 11.53 7.12 13.71
N TYR A 243 11.44 6.35 12.62
CA TYR A 243 11.24 4.90 12.71
C TYR A 243 12.37 4.21 13.48
N PHE A 244 13.63 4.55 13.17
CA PHE A 244 14.77 4.03 13.90
C PHE A 244 14.70 4.34 15.39
N ALA A 245 14.35 5.58 15.76
CA ALA A 245 14.22 5.98 17.16
C ALA A 245 13.07 5.24 17.87
N LYS A 246 11.88 5.18 17.25
CA LYS A 246 10.67 4.57 17.83
C LYS A 246 10.74 3.06 17.93
N THR A 247 11.54 2.42 17.09
CA THR A 247 11.77 0.98 17.17
C THR A 247 12.96 0.65 18.07
N GLY A 248 13.81 1.60 18.44
CA GLY A 248 15.06 1.30 19.17
C GLY A 248 16.12 0.65 18.28
N GLY A 249 16.17 1.02 17.00
CA GLY A 249 17.27 0.68 16.11
C GLY A 249 16.91 -0.14 14.86
N ALA A 250 15.63 -0.40 14.58
CA ALA A 250 15.26 -1.09 13.33
C ALA A 250 15.45 -0.13 12.14
N VAL A 251 16.11 -0.63 11.09
CA VAL A 251 16.40 0.14 9.88
C VAL A 251 15.49 -0.32 8.74
N VAL A 252 14.77 0.64 8.15
CA VAL A 252 13.99 0.47 6.92
C VAL A 252 14.64 1.36 5.85
N PRO A 253 14.95 0.85 4.64
CA PRO A 253 15.65 1.62 3.63
C PRO A 253 14.77 2.72 3.03
N ILE A 254 15.41 3.81 2.61
CA ILE A 254 14.82 4.83 1.75
C ILE A 254 15.04 4.42 0.29
N ILE A 255 13.98 4.40 -0.50
CA ILE A 255 13.97 4.08 -1.93
C ILE A 255 13.52 5.31 -2.72
N LYS A 256 14.33 5.74 -3.68
CA LYS A 256 13.92 6.73 -4.66
C LYS A 256 12.95 6.08 -5.65
N LEU A 257 11.75 6.63 -5.74
CA LEU A 257 10.76 6.29 -6.76
C LEU A 257 10.81 7.32 -7.88
N THR A 258 11.13 6.89 -9.10
CA THR A 258 10.85 7.66 -10.30
C THR A 258 9.46 7.26 -10.79
N MET A 259 8.53 8.22 -10.79
CA MET A 259 7.15 7.98 -11.24
C MET A 259 7.11 7.57 -12.72
N PRO A 260 6.21 6.65 -13.11
CA PRO A 260 6.04 6.30 -14.51
C PRO A 260 5.40 7.45 -15.29
N THR A 261 5.51 7.36 -16.62
CA THR A 261 4.70 8.16 -17.55
C THR A 261 3.85 7.22 -18.39
N ALA A 262 3.15 7.75 -19.40
CA ALA A 262 2.45 6.91 -20.37
C ALA A 262 3.39 5.96 -21.10
N THR A 263 4.63 6.36 -21.34
CA THR A 263 5.60 5.62 -22.17
C THR A 263 6.75 5.01 -21.36
N THR A 264 6.90 5.37 -20.08
CA THR A 264 7.99 4.87 -19.22
C THR A 264 7.45 4.16 -18.00
N ASP A 265 8.24 3.21 -17.49
CA ASP A 265 7.93 2.44 -16.29
C ASP A 265 8.43 3.15 -15.03
N ALA A 266 7.87 2.76 -13.87
CA ALA A 266 8.35 3.22 -12.57
C ALA A 266 9.72 2.61 -12.29
N VAL A 267 10.62 3.39 -11.67
CA VAL A 267 11.96 2.91 -11.29
C VAL A 267 12.16 3.07 -9.80
N PHE A 268 12.64 2.00 -9.15
CA PHE A 268 12.93 1.96 -7.73
C PHE A 268 14.45 1.88 -7.55
N THR A 269 15.04 2.92 -6.97
CA THR A 269 16.49 3.01 -6.82
C THR A 269 16.87 3.12 -5.34
N TYR A 270 17.74 2.24 -4.88
CA TYR A 270 18.43 2.41 -3.61
C TYR A 270 19.69 3.26 -3.81
N ILE A 271 19.83 4.30 -3.00
CA ILE A 271 20.99 5.20 -3.02
C ILE A 271 21.56 5.23 -1.60
N ALA A 272 22.82 4.80 -1.45
CA ALA A 272 23.46 4.68 -0.14
C ALA A 272 23.65 6.04 0.58
N ALA A 273 23.78 7.11 -0.20
CA ALA A 273 23.89 8.48 0.31
C ALA A 273 22.57 9.05 0.83
N ASP A 274 21.42 8.50 0.43
CA ASP A 274 20.11 8.96 0.89
C ASP A 274 19.80 8.48 2.32
N GLN A 275 20.45 7.40 2.76
CA GLN A 275 20.21 6.77 4.07
C GLN A 275 20.87 7.57 5.21
N VAL A 276 20.11 7.82 6.26
CA VAL A 276 20.55 8.49 7.50
C VAL A 276 20.67 7.54 8.69
N LYS A 277 20.29 6.27 8.51
CA LYS A 277 20.46 5.14 9.46
C LYS A 277 20.98 3.90 8.72
N ARG A 278 21.83 3.12 9.37
CA ARG A 278 22.50 1.93 8.80
C ARG A 278 22.65 0.87 9.88
#